data_AF-A0A2D3WBB4-F1
#
_entry.id   AF-A0A2D3WBB4-F1
#
_cell.length_a   1.000
_cell.length_b   1.000
_cell.length_c   1.000
_cell.angle_alpha   90.00
_cell.angle_beta   90.00
_cell.angle_gamma   90.00
#
_symmetry.space_group_name_H-M   'P 1'
#
loop_
_entity.id
_entity.type
_entity.pdbx_description
1 polymer ?
#
loop_
_entity_poly.entity_id
_entity_poly.type
_entity_poly.pdbx_seq_one_letter_code
_entity_poly.pdbx_strand_id
1 'polypeptide(L)' 'MNIGNFNLDGTRTLIIAELSANHGHSLETAKETIRAAKKAGADAIKLQTYT' A
#
# COMPACT_ATOMS: atom_id res chain seq x y z
N MET A 1 15.96 0.84 -10.93
CA MET A 1 14.68 0.13 -11.15
C MET A 1 13.52 1.04 -10.75
N ASN A 2 12.40 1.02 -11.47
CA ASN A 2 11.22 1.83 -11.14
C ASN A 2 10.03 0.94 -10.76
N ILE A 3 9.26 1.35 -9.75
CA ILE A 3 7.91 0.83 -9.46
C ILE A 3 6.94 1.99 -9.61
N GLY A 4 6.15 1.99 -10.70
CA GLY A 4 5.35 3.15 -11.09
C GLY A 4 6.23 4.40 -11.22
N ASN A 5 5.94 5.42 -10.42
CA ASN A 5 6.70 6.69 -10.41
C ASN A 5 7.80 6.74 -9.34
N PHE A 6 8.05 5.66 -8.61
CA PHE A 6 9.09 5.60 -7.58
C PHE A 6 10.37 5.02 -8.15
N ASN A 7 11.48 5.77 -8.05
CA ASN A 7 12.82 5.30 -8.42
C ASN A 7 13.51 4.62 -7.23
N LEU A 8 13.83 3.34 -7.37
CA LEU A 8 14.49 2.52 -6.34
C LEU A 8 16.02 2.67 -6.29
N ASP A 9 16.64 3.30 -7.29
CA ASP A 9 18.10 3.47 -7.32
C ASP A 9 18.58 4.65 -6.45
N GLY A 10 17.64 5.38 -5.84
CA GLY A 10 17.93 6.50 -4.95
C GLY A 10 18.14 6.09 -3.48
N THR A 11 18.28 7.09 -2.60
CA THR A 11 18.46 6.89 -1.16
C THR A 11 17.15 6.78 -0.38
N ARG A 12 16.01 7.06 -1.02
CA ARG A 12 14.70 7.05 -0.39
C ARG A 12 14.18 5.62 -0.23
N THR A 13 13.75 5.26 0.97
CA THR A 13 13.09 3.97 1.23
C THR A 13 11.66 3.98 0.68
N LEU A 14 11.30 2.94 -0.08
CA LEU A 14 9.91 2.71 -0.49
C LEU A 14 9.13 2.12 0.69
N ILE A 15 8.14 2.86 1.20
CA ILE A 15 7.31 2.40 2.32
C ILE A 15 6.01 1.82 1.80
N ILE A 16 5.79 0.52 2.04
CA ILE A 16 4.61 -0.21 1.60
C ILE A 16 3.72 -0.50 2.80
N ALA A 17 2.48 -0.01 2.76
CA ALA A 17 1.46 -0.36 3.75
C ALA A 17 0.78 -1.68 3.38
N GLU A 18 0.79 -2.62 4.32
CA GLU A 18 0.25 -3.97 4.20
C GLU A 18 -1.27 -3.93 4.51
N LEU A 19 -2.12 -4.19 3.50
CA LEU A 19 -3.58 -4.25 3.71
C LEU A 19 -4.11 -5.69 3.76
N SER A 20 -3.78 -6.52 2.76
CA SER A 20 -4.19 -7.94 2.59
C SER A 20 -5.44 -8.37 3.37
N ALA A 21 -5.35 -9.26 4.36
CA ALA A 21 -6.53 -9.75 5.08
C ALA A 21 -7.11 -8.75 6.11
N ASN A 22 -6.42 -7.64 6.38
CA ASN A 22 -6.78 -6.68 7.44
C ASN A 22 -8.07 -5.89 7.12
N HIS A 23 -8.52 -5.88 5.86
CA HIS A 23 -9.83 -5.30 5.51
C HIS A 23 -11.01 -6.24 5.80
N GLY A 24 -10.77 -7.50 6.21
CA GLY A 24 -11.81 -8.43 6.64
C GLY A 24 -12.93 -8.64 5.61
N HIS A 25 -12.59 -8.69 4.32
CA HIS A 25 -13.55 -8.74 3.20
C HIS A 25 -14.50 -7.53 3.07
N SER A 26 -14.31 -6.47 3.86
CA SER A 26 -15.07 -5.22 3.77
C SER A 26 -14.41 -4.25 2.79
N LEU A 27 -15.11 -3.93 1.70
CA LEU A 27 -14.64 -2.95 0.70
C LEU A 27 -14.50 -1.54 1.29
N GLU A 28 -15.42 -1.14 2.18
CA GLU A 28 -15.33 0.17 2.82
C GLU A 28 -14.13 0.26 3.76
N THR A 29 -13.89 -0.78 4.57
CA THR A 29 -12.67 -0.86 5.41
C THR A 29 -11.40 -0.80 4.57
N ALA A 30 -11.38 -1.50 3.41
CA ALA A 30 -10.25 -1.43 2.49
C ALA A 30 -10.01 0.00 1.99
N LYS A 31 -11.06 0.70 1.54
CA LYS A 31 -10.97 2.08 1.04
C LYS A 31 -10.53 3.06 2.11
N GLU A 32 -11.07 2.94 3.33
CA GLU A 32 -10.67 3.78 4.46
C GLU A 32 -9.21 3.55 4.85
N THR A 33 -8.77 2.30 4.90
CA THR A 33 -7.39 1.95 5.22
C THR A 33 -6.41 2.46 4.17
N ILE A 34 -6.75 2.37 2.88
CA ILE A 34 -5.93 2.94 1.78
C ILE A 34 -5.76 4.46 1.95
N ARG A 35 -6.86 5.18 2.26
CA ARG A 35 -6.81 6.63 2.49
C ARG A 35 -5.97 6.97 3.72
N ALA A 36 -6.12 6.21 4.81
CA ALA A 36 -5.35 6.40 6.04
C ALA A 36 -3.85 6.16 5.82
N ALA A 37 -3.48 5.09 5.12
CA ALA A 37 -2.09 4.79 4.76
C ALA A 37 -1.47 5.89 3.89
N LYS A 38 -2.21 6.41 2.90
CA LYS A 38 -1.73 7.55 2.09
C LYS A 38 -1.52 8.79 2.95
N LYS A 39 -2.46 9.09 3.87
CA LYS A 39 -2.35 10.21 4.81
C LYS A 39 -1.16 10.05 5.76
N ALA A 40 -0.82 8.82 6.14
CA ALA A 40 0.34 8.48 6.95
C ALA A 40 1.68 8.55 6.19
N GLY A 41 1.66 8.75 4.88
CA GLY A 41 2.86 8.89 4.06
C GLY A 41 3.35 7.59 3.39
N ALA A 42 2.55 6.52 3.38
CA ALA A 42 2.88 5.33 2.62
C ALA A 42 2.97 5.64 1.11
N ASP A 43 3.93 5.01 0.45
CA ASP A 43 4.15 5.16 -1.00
C ASP A 43 3.25 4.24 -1.81
N ALA A 44 2.96 3.05 -1.27
CA ALA A 44 2.16 2.03 -1.93
C ALA A 44 1.33 1.21 -0.92
N ILE A 45 0.32 0.52 -1.45
CA ILE A 45 -0.46 -0.49 -0.74
C ILE A 45 -0.12 -1.85 -1.33
N LYS A 46 0.06 -2.85 -0.47
CA LYS A 46 0.16 -4.26 -0.88
C LYS A 46 -1.15 -4.98 -0.61
N LEU A 47 -1.67 -5.62 -1.64
CA LEU A 47 -2.77 -6.59 -1.56
C LEU A 47 -2.21 -8.01 -1.69
N GLN A 48 -2.96 -8.97 -1.16
CA GLN A 48 -2.70 -10.39 -1.33
C GLN A 48 -3.90 -11.02 -2.01
N THR A 49 -3.63 -11.84 -3.02
CA THR A 49 -4.65 -12.62 -3.74
C THR A 49 -4.52 -14.07 -3.33
N TYR A 50 -5.63 -14.68 -2.90
CA TYR A 50 -5.71 -16.11 -2.63
C TYR A 50 -6.51 -16.78 -3.74
N THR A 51 -6.06 -17.94 -4.19
CA THR A 51 -6.78 -18.87 -5.08
C THR A 51 -6.82 -20.24 -4.43
#